data_AF-A0AAW9SDG2-F1
#
_entry.id   AF-A0AAW9SDG2-F1
#
_cell.length_a   1.000
_cell.length_b   1.000
_cell.length_c   1.000
_cell.angle_alpha   90.00
_cell.angle_beta   90.00
_cell.angle_gamma   90.00
#
_symmetry.space_group_name_H-M   'P 1'
#
loop_
_entity.id
_entity.type
_entity.pdbx_description
1 polymer ?
#
loop_
_entity_poly.entity_id
_entity_poly.type
_entity_poly.pdbx_seq_one_letter_code
_entity_poly.pdbx_strand_id
1 'polypeptide(L)'
;MLKFNNLHSIWMTVLVIGLGIVLFSCEKDGDEDPVLRIESIEPLTARVGEVVLIKGKGFDAVGSQNTVLFSGEVVSPVFEASSTALKVLVPEGAQNGPLTVKVGKQSAVSSQEFTLDTSLGAPSLTGITPANGIANSEVTVNGTGFGSDASLVKVYFAESEAEITTVYDSKLKVKVPVLDPGVVQVRVVREEQASNTLDFTVDPTPVNVRTVYWTATPYYTKAGVYSGVINEDGADIQLLYETPGNFGVALDREAGMIYWSSTNKIYRAPLDGTGTPEVLFEGADGLETPYDIVLDLENKRLFVANFTGGDYQYIMAGNMDGTGTMDKLYALPADPSNGGPLVVGIELEVANDKLYWTEAVGTRVVQGSVNGEASQAAKVLFDASHGLKYPVGLAVDSENNKIYITDATSLFEGGTAVDNLYMGSLDGSGSLAKVIAPGDNFNKPFDVELDLENGYVFWITSERETGQVMRCKLDGSDVEVLFAGDELGGATFFDLDIY
;
A
#
# COMPACT_ATOMS: atom_id res chain seq x y z
N MET A 1 -67.44 66.52 -48.55
CA MET A 1 -68.87 66.17 -48.31
C MET A 1 -68.86 65.07 -47.23
N LEU A 2 -69.54 65.31 -46.09
CA LEU A 2 -69.96 64.41 -44.98
C LEU A 2 -69.35 62.98 -44.88
N LYS A 3 -69.03 62.36 -43.72
CA LYS A 3 -69.45 62.51 -42.32
C LYS A 3 -68.59 61.58 -41.43
N PHE A 4 -68.55 61.93 -40.15
CA PHE A 4 -68.15 61.18 -38.95
C PHE A 4 -68.40 59.66 -38.94
N ASN A 5 -67.56 58.91 -38.21
CA ASN A 5 -67.99 58.36 -36.90
C ASN A 5 -66.85 57.89 -35.98
N ASN A 6 -67.12 58.12 -34.70
CA ASN A 6 -66.32 57.93 -33.49
C ASN A 6 -65.85 56.48 -33.24
N LEU A 7 -64.72 56.32 -32.53
CA LEU A 7 -64.71 55.70 -31.19
C LEU A 7 -63.38 55.93 -30.45
N HIS A 8 -63.48 55.93 -29.12
CA HIS A 8 -62.49 56.33 -28.11
C HIS A 8 -61.31 55.36 -27.89
N SER A 9 -60.21 55.93 -27.40
CA SER A 9 -59.58 55.60 -26.09
C SER A 9 -58.09 55.26 -26.11
N ILE A 10 -57.32 56.23 -25.59
CA ILE A 10 -56.14 56.14 -24.72
C ILE A 10 -54.79 55.75 -25.35
N TRP A 11 -53.86 56.70 -25.16
CA TRP A 11 -52.46 56.73 -25.58
C TRP A 11 -51.55 56.12 -24.51
N MET A 12 -50.54 55.35 -24.91
CA MET A 12 -49.23 55.42 -24.27
C MET A 12 -48.12 55.07 -25.29
N THR A 13 -47.28 56.06 -25.55
CA THR A 13 -46.22 56.05 -26.56
C THR A 13 -44.99 55.31 -26.04
N VAL A 14 -44.48 54.34 -26.81
CA VAL A 14 -43.11 53.83 -26.74
C VAL A 14 -42.23 54.69 -27.63
N LEU A 15 -41.18 55.30 -27.08
CA LEU A 15 -40.15 56.03 -27.83
C LEU A 15 -38.88 55.18 -27.90
N VAL A 16 -38.45 54.89 -29.13
CA VAL A 16 -37.19 54.24 -29.48
C VAL A 16 -36.08 55.29 -29.53
N ILE A 17 -34.95 55.05 -28.85
CA ILE A 17 -33.67 55.70 -29.14
C ILE A 17 -32.58 54.62 -29.12
N GLY A 18 -31.77 54.62 -30.19
CA GLY A 18 -30.83 53.56 -30.53
C GLY A 18 -29.42 53.68 -29.95
N LEU A 19 -28.78 52.50 -29.96
CA LEU A 19 -27.37 52.17 -30.21
C LEU A 19 -26.25 53.09 -29.67
N GLY A 20 -25.63 52.62 -28.59
CA GLY A 20 -24.28 52.99 -28.15
C GLY A 20 -23.73 51.86 -27.29
N ILE A 21 -23.00 50.92 -27.89
CA ILE A 21 -22.31 49.82 -27.19
C ILE A 21 -21.12 50.42 -26.45
N VAL A 22 -21.22 50.49 -25.11
CA VAL A 22 -20.08 50.78 -24.24
C VAL A 22 -19.57 49.43 -23.73
N LEU A 23 -18.44 48.99 -24.28
CA LEU A 23 -17.68 47.88 -23.73
C LEU A 23 -17.08 48.36 -22.39
N PHE A 24 -17.64 47.90 -21.28
CA PHE A 24 -16.93 47.91 -20.01
C PHE A 24 -15.83 46.86 -20.10
N SER A 25 -14.66 47.27 -20.59
CA SER A 25 -13.42 46.59 -20.27
C SER A 25 -13.19 46.82 -18.77
N CYS A 26 -13.46 45.80 -17.95
CA CYS A 26 -12.82 45.73 -16.65
C CYS A 26 -11.32 45.64 -16.94
N GLU A 27 -10.60 46.75 -16.74
CA GLU A 27 -9.18 46.70 -16.45
C GLU A 27 -9.05 45.85 -15.17
N LYS A 28 -8.76 44.56 -15.38
CA LYS A 28 -8.22 43.72 -14.34
C LYS A 28 -6.85 44.33 -14.07
N ASP A 29 -6.76 45.18 -13.05
CA ASP A 29 -5.48 45.54 -12.46
C ASP A 29 -4.73 44.21 -12.28
N GLY A 30 -3.61 44.09 -12.97
CA GLY A 30 -2.73 42.94 -12.85
C GLY A 30 -2.18 42.94 -11.43
N ASP A 31 -2.87 42.27 -10.53
CA ASP A 31 -2.25 41.77 -9.32
C ASP A 31 -1.19 40.78 -9.82
N GLU A 32 0.06 41.23 -9.90
CA GLU A 32 1.18 40.32 -10.11
C GLU A 32 1.06 39.23 -9.04
N ASP A 33 1.08 37.95 -9.45
CA ASP A 33 1.07 36.85 -8.50
C ASP A 33 2.10 37.16 -7.40
N PRO A 34 1.70 37.16 -6.12
CA PRO A 34 2.57 37.61 -5.05
C PRO A 34 3.89 36.82 -5.09
N VAL A 35 5.01 37.54 -5.28
CA VAL A 35 6.34 36.92 -5.38
C VAL A 35 6.62 36.09 -4.14
N LEU A 36 6.84 34.79 -4.35
CA LEU A 36 7.13 33.83 -3.29
C LEU A 36 8.40 34.25 -2.54
N ARG A 37 8.30 34.40 -1.23
CA ARG A 37 9.45 34.74 -0.37
C ARG A 37 9.27 34.26 1.05
N ILE A 38 10.40 33.96 1.70
CA ILE A 38 10.47 33.65 3.13
C ILE A 38 11.01 34.89 3.85
N GLU A 39 10.28 35.35 4.86
CA GLU A 39 10.61 36.53 5.67
C GLU A 39 11.25 36.15 7.01
N SER A 40 10.74 35.11 7.69
CA SER A 40 11.35 34.59 8.92
C SER A 40 11.03 33.11 9.16
N ILE A 41 11.87 32.48 9.99
CA ILE A 41 11.71 31.12 10.50
C ILE A 41 11.70 31.21 12.03
N GLU A 42 10.67 30.66 12.68
CA GLU A 42 10.49 30.74 14.12
C GLU A 42 10.03 29.39 14.71
N PRO A 43 10.81 28.75 15.59
CA PRO A 43 12.19 29.10 15.97
C PRO A 43 13.21 28.75 14.87
N LEU A 44 14.39 29.38 14.91
CA LEU A 44 15.53 29.02 14.06
C LEU A 44 16.29 27.77 14.53
N THR A 45 15.99 27.30 15.73
CA THR A 45 16.56 26.08 16.29
C THR A 45 15.44 25.25 16.87
N ALA A 46 15.33 24.01 16.42
CA ALA A 46 14.32 23.06 16.88
C ALA A 46 14.81 21.62 16.68
N ARG A 47 14.22 20.70 17.43
CA ARG A 47 14.46 19.25 17.31
C ARG A 47 13.57 18.64 16.25
N VAL A 48 13.93 17.44 15.80
CA VAL A 48 13.04 16.60 14.98
C VAL A 48 11.67 16.49 15.66
N GLY A 49 10.59 16.64 14.88
CA GLY A 49 9.21 16.59 15.36
C GLY A 49 8.69 17.88 16.02
N GLU A 50 9.52 18.89 16.28
CA GLU A 50 9.05 20.19 16.76
C GLU A 50 8.51 21.07 15.63
N VAL A 51 7.61 22.00 15.98
CA VAL A 51 6.96 22.89 15.00
C VAL A 51 7.87 24.06 14.64
N VAL A 52 8.02 24.30 13.34
CA VAL A 52 8.64 25.49 12.78
C VAL A 52 7.60 26.32 12.03
N LEU A 53 7.48 27.60 12.39
CA LEU A 53 6.65 28.59 11.71
C LEU A 53 7.50 29.34 10.69
N ILE A 54 7.12 29.24 9.41
CA ILE A 54 7.75 29.95 8.31
C ILE A 54 6.82 31.11 7.92
N LYS A 55 7.24 32.35 8.13
CA LYS A 55 6.49 33.54 7.69
C LYS A 55 7.03 34.03 6.35
N GLY A 56 6.15 34.53 5.50
CA GLY A 56 6.52 34.93 4.15
C GLY A 56 5.39 35.59 3.37
N LYS A 57 5.52 35.56 2.05
CA LYS A 57 4.47 35.95 1.10
C LYS A 57 4.46 35.00 -0.09
N GLY A 58 3.33 34.94 -0.78
CA GLY A 58 3.18 34.14 -2.00
C GLY A 58 3.01 32.64 -1.74
N PHE A 59 2.74 32.25 -0.49
CA PHE A 59 2.36 30.88 -0.15
C PHE A 59 0.95 30.58 -0.66
N ASP A 60 0.68 29.30 -0.93
CA ASP A 60 -0.68 28.85 -1.20
C ASP A 60 -1.42 28.63 0.13
N ALA A 61 -2.70 29.00 0.21
CA ALA A 61 -3.51 28.74 1.40
C ALA A 61 -3.82 27.25 1.60
N VAL A 62 -3.67 26.43 0.55
CA VAL A 62 -3.82 24.98 0.59
C VAL A 62 -2.45 24.36 0.88
N GLY A 63 -2.31 23.73 2.06
CA GLY A 63 -1.03 23.17 2.52
C GLY A 63 -0.37 22.20 1.52
N SER A 64 -1.16 21.34 0.87
CA SER A 64 -0.65 20.37 -0.12
C SER A 64 -0.11 20.98 -1.42
N GLN A 65 -0.32 22.28 -1.66
CA GLN A 65 0.24 23.02 -2.80
C GLN A 65 1.57 23.71 -2.47
N ASN A 66 2.01 23.63 -1.21
CA ASN A 66 3.29 24.13 -0.75
C ASN A 66 4.23 22.95 -0.50
N THR A 67 5.47 23.03 -0.96
CA THR A 67 6.53 22.07 -0.62
C THR A 67 7.60 22.78 0.21
N VAL A 68 7.82 22.34 1.44
CA VAL A 68 8.88 22.86 2.32
C VAL A 68 9.99 21.83 2.41
N LEU A 69 11.23 22.24 2.14
CA LEU A 69 12.41 21.40 2.23
C LEU A 69 13.38 21.96 3.28
N PHE A 70 13.83 21.09 4.17
CA PHE A 70 15.00 21.32 5.01
C PHE A 70 16.28 21.03 4.22
N SER A 71 17.41 21.51 4.72
CA SER A 71 18.71 21.20 4.12
C SER A 71 18.93 19.68 4.07
N GLY A 72 19.49 19.19 2.96
CA GLY A 72 19.51 17.75 2.61
C GLY A 72 18.36 17.29 1.70
N GLU A 73 17.57 18.22 1.16
CA GLU A 73 16.37 17.95 0.34
C GLU A 73 15.26 17.16 1.06
N VAL A 74 15.25 17.22 2.39
CA VAL A 74 14.26 16.53 3.22
C VAL A 74 12.95 17.33 3.23
N VAL A 75 11.89 16.75 2.69
CA VAL A 75 10.56 17.38 2.60
C VAL A 75 9.86 17.30 3.96
N SER A 76 9.29 18.43 4.40
CA SER A 76 8.35 18.44 5.52
C SER A 76 6.92 18.67 5.03
N PRO A 77 5.95 17.86 5.51
CA PRO A 77 4.53 18.15 5.34
C PRO A 77 4.16 19.51 5.95
N VAL A 78 3.27 20.22 5.25
CA VAL A 78 2.64 21.46 5.74
C VAL A 78 1.28 21.12 6.30
N PHE A 79 1.10 21.29 7.61
CA PHE A 79 -0.18 20.97 8.26
C PHE A 79 -1.04 22.21 8.57
N GLU A 80 -0.46 23.41 8.52
CA GLU A 80 -1.21 24.67 8.55
C GLU A 80 -0.63 25.65 7.53
N ALA A 81 -1.48 26.22 6.67
CA ALA A 81 -1.05 27.10 5.59
C ALA A 81 -1.96 28.33 5.46
N SER A 82 -1.34 29.43 5.05
CA SER A 82 -1.99 30.69 4.67
C SER A 82 -1.06 31.38 3.68
N SER A 83 -1.53 32.44 3.02
CA SER A 83 -0.72 33.18 2.06
C SER A 83 0.55 33.85 2.63
N THR A 84 0.68 33.90 3.96
CA THR A 84 1.79 34.54 4.67
C THR A 84 2.45 33.69 5.77
N ALA A 85 1.95 32.50 6.05
CA ALA A 85 2.53 31.61 7.05
C ALA A 85 2.31 30.13 6.73
N LEU A 86 3.33 29.32 6.95
CA LEU A 86 3.29 27.86 6.93
C LEU A 86 3.75 27.33 8.29
N LYS A 87 3.04 26.35 8.86
CA LYS A 87 3.56 25.54 9.97
C LYS A 87 3.92 24.15 9.47
N VAL A 88 5.14 23.75 9.81
CA VAL A 88 5.75 22.47 9.46
C VAL A 88 6.35 21.84 10.69
N LEU A 89 6.62 20.54 10.64
CA LEU A 89 7.46 19.88 11.65
C LEU A 89 8.91 19.88 11.14
N VAL A 90 9.88 19.77 12.03
CA VAL A 90 11.24 19.40 11.61
C VAL A 90 11.22 17.92 11.22
N PRO A 91 11.49 17.56 9.96
CA PRO A 91 11.41 16.18 9.51
C PRO A 91 12.62 15.35 9.99
N GLU A 92 12.45 14.04 10.05
CA GLU A 92 13.57 13.10 10.26
C GLU A 92 14.62 13.28 9.15
N GLY A 93 15.90 13.29 9.52
CA GLY A 93 17.00 13.51 8.58
C GLY A 93 17.29 14.98 8.22
N ALA A 94 16.54 15.94 8.77
CA ALA A 94 16.81 17.37 8.59
C ALA A 94 18.27 17.72 8.96
N GLN A 95 18.88 18.63 8.21
CA GLN A 95 20.25 19.11 8.47
C GLN A 95 20.27 20.61 8.77
N ASN A 96 21.37 21.08 9.33
CA ASN A 96 21.64 22.51 9.47
C ASN A 96 21.70 23.19 8.09
N GLY A 97 21.10 24.36 7.96
CA GLY A 97 21.16 25.18 6.76
C GLY A 97 19.83 25.84 6.40
N PRO A 98 19.72 26.49 5.23
CA PRO A 98 18.52 27.20 4.82
C PRO A 98 17.35 26.25 4.54
N LEU A 99 16.13 26.79 4.67
CA LEU A 99 14.88 26.16 4.21
C LEU A 99 14.54 26.61 2.80
N THR A 100 13.94 25.73 2.01
CA THR A 100 13.39 26.05 0.68
C THR A 100 11.88 25.86 0.69
N VAL A 101 11.12 26.83 0.19
CA VAL A 101 9.68 26.70 -0.06
C VAL A 101 9.43 26.77 -1.57
N LYS A 102 8.67 25.82 -2.11
CA LYS A 102 8.22 25.80 -3.51
C LYS A 102 6.69 25.89 -3.57
N VAL A 103 6.18 26.70 -4.50
CA VAL A 103 4.75 26.84 -4.81
C VAL A 103 4.59 26.92 -6.33
N GLY A 104 3.99 25.90 -6.92
CA GLY A 104 3.95 25.74 -8.38
C GLY A 104 5.35 25.78 -9.01
N LYS A 105 5.62 26.79 -9.85
CA LYS A 105 6.94 26.99 -10.49
C LYS A 105 7.88 27.92 -9.72
N GLN A 106 7.39 28.56 -8.65
CA GLN A 106 8.18 29.50 -7.85
C GLN A 106 8.95 28.76 -6.75
N SER A 107 10.12 29.30 -6.38
CA SER A 107 10.94 28.79 -5.28
C SER A 107 11.52 29.95 -4.49
N ALA A 108 11.49 29.86 -3.17
CA ALA A 108 12.14 30.79 -2.25
C ALA A 108 13.04 30.02 -1.29
N VAL A 109 14.20 30.61 -0.98
CA VAL A 109 15.17 30.07 -0.02
C VAL A 109 15.28 31.06 1.14
N SER A 110 15.31 30.56 2.37
CA SER A 110 15.43 31.41 3.54
C SER A 110 16.80 32.08 3.59
N SER A 111 16.82 33.34 4.03
CA SER A 111 18.07 34.07 4.29
C SER A 111 18.72 33.66 5.61
N GLN A 112 17.94 33.12 6.54
CA GLN A 112 18.39 32.57 7.82
C GLN A 112 18.58 31.06 7.69
N GLU A 113 19.61 30.54 8.34
CA GLU A 113 19.84 29.09 8.46
C GLU A 113 19.06 28.54 9.65
N PHE A 114 18.34 27.44 9.41
CA PHE A 114 17.80 26.61 10.47
C PHE A 114 18.93 25.76 11.08
N THR A 115 18.94 25.64 12.40
CA THR A 115 19.87 24.78 13.15
C THR A 115 19.10 23.65 13.80
N LEU A 116 19.47 22.41 13.53
CA LEU A 116 18.94 21.25 14.23
C LEU A 116 19.46 21.24 15.67
N ASP A 117 18.55 21.29 16.64
CA ASP A 117 18.89 21.04 18.03
C ASP A 117 19.18 19.55 18.22
N THR A 118 20.42 19.24 18.58
CA THR A 118 20.90 17.87 18.87
C THR A 118 21.10 17.64 20.36
N SER A 119 20.68 18.57 21.23
CA SER A 119 20.63 18.32 22.66
C SER A 119 19.55 17.28 22.94
N LEU A 120 19.88 16.23 23.70
CA LEU A 120 18.96 15.13 23.93
C LEU A 120 18.68 14.96 25.43
N GLY A 121 17.42 14.70 25.77
CA GLY A 121 17.05 14.21 27.10
C GLY A 121 17.49 12.75 27.30
N ALA A 122 17.11 12.16 28.43
CA ALA A 122 17.18 10.71 28.57
C ALA A 122 16.28 10.05 27.51
N PRO A 123 16.69 8.90 26.93
CA PRO A 123 15.86 8.21 25.97
C PRO A 123 14.55 7.78 26.64
N SER A 124 13.45 7.79 25.89
CA SER A 124 12.13 7.35 26.37
C SER A 124 11.41 6.58 25.28
N LEU A 125 10.87 5.42 25.62
CA LEU A 125 10.08 4.59 24.70
C LEU A 125 8.60 4.97 24.77
N THR A 126 7.95 5.05 23.61
CA THR A 126 6.51 5.29 23.48
C THR A 126 5.76 4.11 22.85
N GLY A 127 6.43 3.24 22.10
CA GLY A 127 5.82 2.04 21.52
C GLY A 127 6.82 1.15 20.79
N ILE A 128 6.42 -0.10 20.56
CA ILE A 128 7.17 -1.06 19.72
C ILE A 128 6.17 -1.64 18.72
N THR A 129 6.51 -1.61 17.44
CA THR A 129 5.63 -2.05 16.35
C THR A 129 6.40 -2.92 15.37
N PRO A 130 5.98 -4.19 15.15
CA PRO A 130 4.96 -4.92 15.92
C PRO A 130 5.39 -5.16 17.39
N ALA A 131 4.42 -5.41 18.28
CA ALA A 131 4.67 -5.65 19.72
C ALA A 131 5.03 -7.12 20.04
N ASN A 132 5.10 -7.96 19.01
CA ASN A 132 5.52 -9.36 19.05
C ASN A 132 6.25 -9.70 17.75
N GLY A 133 7.02 -10.78 17.78
CA GLY A 133 7.72 -11.29 16.61
C GLY A 133 8.73 -12.37 16.96
N ILE A 134 9.23 -13.05 15.94
CA ILE A 134 10.23 -14.11 16.06
C ILE A 134 11.65 -13.54 16.02
N ALA A 135 12.66 -14.36 16.32
CA ALA A 135 14.06 -13.97 16.16
C ALA A 135 14.36 -13.47 14.73
N ASN A 136 15.28 -12.52 14.61
CA ASN A 136 15.68 -11.81 13.39
C ASN A 136 14.60 -11.02 12.64
N SER A 137 13.32 -11.11 13.02
CA SER A 137 12.30 -10.21 12.51
C SER A 137 12.63 -8.75 12.88
N GLU A 138 12.33 -7.82 11.99
CA GLU A 138 12.57 -6.40 12.25
C GLU A 138 11.37 -5.77 12.96
N VAL A 139 11.67 -4.95 13.98
CA VAL A 139 10.67 -4.19 14.72
C VAL A 139 11.09 -2.73 14.85
N THR A 140 10.10 -1.83 14.83
CA THR A 140 10.30 -0.40 15.05
C THR A 140 10.08 -0.07 16.53
N VAL A 141 11.12 0.49 17.17
CA VAL A 141 11.06 1.06 18.52
C VAL A 141 10.87 2.57 18.40
N ASN A 142 9.72 3.06 18.87
CA ASN A 142 9.34 4.47 18.84
C ASN A 142 9.62 5.14 20.19
N GLY A 143 10.02 6.41 20.14
CA GLY A 143 10.36 7.15 21.34
C GLY A 143 10.85 8.56 21.09
N THR A 144 11.72 9.02 22.00
CA THR A 144 12.43 10.31 21.89
C THR A 144 13.80 10.18 22.53
N GLY A 145 14.73 11.07 22.15
CA GLY A 145 16.05 11.15 22.77
C GLY A 145 17.00 10.02 22.37
N PHE A 146 16.75 9.34 21.25
CA PHE A 146 17.66 8.34 20.71
C PHE A 146 18.86 9.00 20.03
N GLY A 147 18.71 10.19 19.46
CA GLY A 147 19.72 10.80 18.59
C GLY A 147 19.82 10.13 17.22
N SER A 148 20.86 10.48 16.48
CA SER A 148 21.09 10.01 15.10
C SER A 148 22.38 9.22 14.92
N ASP A 149 23.15 9.02 16.00
CA ASP A 149 24.42 8.29 15.97
C ASP A 149 24.22 6.87 16.50
N ALA A 150 24.23 5.91 15.58
CA ALA A 150 24.06 4.49 15.91
C ALA A 150 25.17 3.94 16.85
N SER A 151 26.35 4.57 16.89
CA SER A 151 27.42 4.11 17.79
C SER A 151 27.18 4.45 19.26
N LEU A 152 26.25 5.37 19.53
CA LEU A 152 25.93 5.86 20.87
C LEU A 152 24.68 5.23 21.47
N VAL A 153 23.91 4.49 20.66
CA VAL A 153 22.61 3.90 21.01
C VAL A 153 22.70 2.39 20.99
N LYS A 154 22.09 1.75 21.98
CA LYS A 154 21.90 0.30 22.05
C LYS A 154 20.46 -0.02 22.39
N VAL A 155 19.93 -1.08 21.81
CA VAL A 155 18.60 -1.61 22.15
C VAL A 155 18.78 -3.00 22.74
N TYR A 156 18.10 -3.27 23.84
CA TYR A 156 18.16 -4.56 24.52
C TYR A 156 16.77 -5.18 24.63
N PHE A 157 16.67 -6.45 24.31
CA PHE A 157 15.53 -7.32 24.63
C PHE A 157 15.99 -8.22 25.77
N ALA A 158 15.42 -8.00 26.97
CA ALA A 158 16.00 -8.47 28.21
C ALA A 158 17.48 -8.06 28.34
N GLU A 159 18.41 -9.02 28.35
CA GLU A 159 19.86 -8.77 28.41
C GLU A 159 20.57 -8.92 27.05
N SER A 160 19.86 -9.35 26.00
CA SER A 160 20.43 -9.51 24.66
C SER A 160 20.38 -8.18 23.90
N GLU A 161 21.53 -7.76 23.36
CA GLU A 161 21.65 -6.58 22.50
C GLU A 161 21.08 -6.91 21.10
N ALA A 162 20.18 -6.07 20.62
CA ALA A 162 19.59 -6.17 19.29
C ALA A 162 20.49 -5.49 18.25
N GLU A 163 20.50 -6.03 17.03
CA GLU A 163 21.10 -5.36 15.88
C GLU A 163 20.24 -4.16 15.49
N ILE A 164 20.84 -2.98 15.40
CA ILE A 164 20.15 -1.76 14.95
C ILE A 164 20.40 -1.57 13.46
N THR A 165 19.32 -1.55 12.66
CA THR A 165 19.35 -1.36 11.20
C THR A 165 19.17 0.11 10.82
N THR A 166 18.39 0.87 11.60
CA THR A 166 18.12 2.30 11.35
C THR A 166 18.08 3.09 12.66
N VAL A 167 18.63 4.32 12.64
CA VAL A 167 18.63 5.24 13.79
C VAL A 167 18.14 6.64 13.43
N TYR A 168 17.07 7.06 14.08
CA TYR A 168 16.57 8.44 14.15
C TYR A 168 16.24 8.79 15.60
N ASP A 169 16.11 10.09 15.89
CA ASP A 169 15.92 10.55 17.27
C ASP A 169 14.65 10.00 17.94
N SER A 170 13.60 9.81 17.14
CA SER A 170 12.30 9.30 17.59
C SER A 170 12.02 7.86 17.20
N LYS A 171 12.89 7.22 16.42
CA LYS A 171 12.62 5.92 15.78
C LYS A 171 13.90 5.11 15.60
N LEU A 172 13.88 3.87 16.09
CA LEU A 172 14.91 2.87 15.83
C LEU A 172 14.28 1.68 15.10
N LYS A 173 14.97 1.12 14.12
CA LYS A 173 14.62 -0.21 13.57
C LYS A 173 15.68 -1.19 14.03
N VAL A 174 15.22 -2.33 14.54
CA VAL A 174 16.09 -3.33 15.15
C VAL A 174 15.63 -4.73 14.80
N LYS A 175 16.58 -5.67 14.71
CA LYS A 175 16.27 -7.10 14.62
C LYS A 175 16.11 -7.69 16.02
N VAL A 176 15.03 -8.45 16.22
CA VAL A 176 14.79 -9.18 17.46
C VAL A 176 15.93 -10.19 17.66
N PRO A 177 16.67 -10.15 18.78
CA PRO A 177 17.76 -11.10 19.01
C PRO A 177 17.22 -12.51 19.27
N VAL A 178 18.05 -13.52 19.03
CA VAL A 178 17.71 -14.93 19.32
C VAL A 178 17.50 -15.10 20.83
N LEU A 179 16.26 -15.41 21.22
CA LEU A 179 15.78 -15.50 22.60
C LEU A 179 14.80 -16.67 22.74
N ASP A 180 14.66 -17.19 23.96
CA ASP A 180 13.60 -18.14 24.27
C ASP A 180 12.20 -17.47 24.15
N PRO A 181 11.16 -18.19 23.71
CA PRO A 181 9.83 -17.62 23.55
C PRO A 181 9.22 -17.13 24.88
N GLY A 182 8.50 -16.01 24.82
CA GLY A 182 7.85 -15.39 25.96
C GLY A 182 7.96 -13.87 26.00
N VAL A 183 7.37 -13.26 27.03
CA VAL A 183 7.41 -11.80 27.21
C VAL A 183 8.74 -11.35 27.79
N VAL A 184 9.37 -10.39 27.13
CA VAL A 184 10.62 -9.73 27.55
C VAL A 184 10.44 -8.22 27.68
N GLN A 185 11.31 -7.58 28.47
CA GLN A 185 11.34 -6.12 28.60
C GLN A 185 12.34 -5.55 27.59
N VAL A 186 11.91 -4.58 26.79
CA VAL A 186 12.75 -3.87 25.83
C VAL A 186 13.15 -2.52 26.38
N ARG A 187 14.42 -2.14 26.23
CA ARG A 187 14.94 -0.82 26.62
C ARG A 187 15.94 -0.28 25.61
N VAL A 188 16.04 1.05 25.55
CA VAL A 188 17.09 1.76 24.83
C VAL A 188 18.08 2.34 25.83
N VAL A 189 19.37 2.23 25.52
CA VAL A 189 20.45 2.87 26.27
C VAL A 189 21.20 3.79 25.32
N ARG A 190 21.28 5.08 25.64
CA ARG A 190 22.13 6.06 24.93
C ARG A 190 23.12 6.65 25.91
N GLU A 191 24.42 6.53 25.63
CA GLU A 191 25.50 7.17 26.43
C GLU A 191 25.29 7.04 27.95
N GLU A 192 25.08 5.81 28.43
CA GLU A 192 24.82 5.44 29.84
C GLU A 192 23.42 5.77 30.39
N GLN A 193 22.58 6.48 29.65
CA GLN A 193 21.20 6.77 30.03
C GLN A 193 20.26 5.70 29.48
N ALA A 194 19.54 5.02 30.36
CA ALA A 194 18.53 4.03 30.00
C ALA A 194 17.13 4.67 29.93
N SER A 195 16.30 4.18 29.02
CA SER A 195 14.89 4.52 28.91
C SER A 195 14.02 3.81 29.94
N ASN A 196 12.73 4.12 29.97
CA ASN A 196 11.72 3.19 30.46
C ASN A 196 11.72 1.89 29.63
N THR A 197 11.03 0.86 30.13
CA THR A 197 10.87 -0.40 29.42
C THR A 197 9.47 -0.53 28.82
N LEU A 198 9.34 -1.37 27.79
CA LEU A 198 8.07 -1.82 27.23
C LEU A 198 8.10 -3.34 27.07
N ASP A 199 6.94 -3.99 27.19
CA ASP A 199 6.80 -5.42 26.94
C ASP A 199 6.90 -5.73 25.45
N PHE A 200 7.60 -6.80 25.11
CA PHE A 200 7.62 -7.40 23.78
C PHE A 200 7.44 -8.92 23.91
N THR A 201 6.61 -9.53 23.07
CA THR A 201 6.44 -11.00 23.07
C THR A 201 7.34 -11.62 22.01
N VAL A 202 8.33 -12.39 22.45
CA VAL A 202 9.13 -13.24 21.56
C VAL A 202 8.28 -14.45 21.21
N ASP A 203 7.90 -14.56 19.95
CA ASP A 203 7.13 -15.69 19.46
C ASP A 203 8.04 -16.91 19.22
N PRO A 204 7.53 -18.14 19.40
CA PRO A 204 8.28 -19.32 19.04
C PRO A 204 8.64 -19.30 17.56
N THR A 205 9.89 -19.62 17.21
CA THR A 205 10.29 -19.82 15.82
C THR A 205 9.39 -20.89 15.22
N PRO A 206 8.56 -20.55 14.23
CA PRO A 206 7.55 -21.46 13.77
C PRO A 206 8.20 -22.65 13.08
N VAL A 207 7.93 -23.84 13.60
CA VAL A 207 8.39 -25.09 13.00
C VAL A 207 7.61 -25.30 11.70
N ASN A 208 8.32 -25.65 10.62
CA ASN A 208 7.76 -25.92 9.28
C ASN A 208 7.31 -24.68 8.49
N VAL A 209 8.01 -23.54 8.60
CA VAL A 209 7.78 -22.44 7.64
C VAL A 209 8.69 -22.62 6.44
N ARG A 210 8.01 -22.76 5.30
CA ARG A 210 8.59 -22.90 3.97
C ARG A 210 8.87 -21.51 3.39
N THR A 211 9.64 -21.45 2.31
CA THR A 211 10.00 -20.18 1.66
C THR A 211 8.74 -19.46 1.19
N VAL A 212 8.62 -18.18 1.52
CA VAL A 212 7.53 -17.32 1.04
C VAL A 212 8.11 -16.36 0.00
N TYR A 213 7.39 -16.14 -1.10
CA TYR A 213 7.80 -15.20 -2.13
C TYR A 213 6.74 -14.10 -2.25
N TRP A 214 7.14 -12.85 -2.29
CA TRP A 214 6.21 -11.73 -2.46
C TRP A 214 6.75 -10.68 -3.42
N THR A 215 5.86 -9.83 -3.92
CA THR A 215 6.27 -8.58 -4.56
C THR A 215 6.01 -7.38 -3.65
N ALA A 216 6.80 -6.32 -3.87
CA ALA A 216 6.64 -5.06 -3.14
C ALA A 216 6.70 -3.85 -4.08
N THR A 217 5.94 -2.82 -3.75
CA THR A 217 5.80 -1.59 -4.54
C THR A 217 6.81 -0.50 -4.13
N PRO A 218 7.23 0.40 -5.06
CA PRO A 218 8.39 1.30 -4.86
C PRO A 218 8.15 2.49 -3.91
N TYR A 219 7.00 2.55 -3.24
CA TYR A 219 6.62 3.74 -2.51
C TYR A 219 7.43 3.95 -1.23
N TYR A 220 7.90 2.86 -0.60
CA TYR A 220 8.55 2.90 0.73
C TYR A 220 9.69 1.90 0.87
N THR A 221 9.68 0.86 0.05
CA THR A 221 10.67 -0.21 0.04
C THR A 221 11.25 -0.32 -1.35
N LYS A 222 12.29 -1.13 -1.48
CA LYS A 222 12.89 -1.35 -2.78
C LYS A 222 11.96 -2.24 -3.61
N ALA A 223 11.30 -1.67 -4.61
CA ALA A 223 10.41 -2.46 -5.46
C ALA A 223 11.11 -3.67 -6.07
N GLY A 224 10.40 -4.80 -6.06
CA GLY A 224 10.97 -6.04 -6.54
C GLY A 224 10.23 -7.28 -6.09
N VAL A 225 10.90 -8.41 -6.33
CA VAL A 225 10.48 -9.74 -5.91
C VAL A 225 11.41 -10.17 -4.78
N TYR A 226 10.82 -10.61 -3.68
CA TYR A 226 11.50 -11.00 -2.47
C TYR A 226 11.25 -12.48 -2.16
N SER A 227 12.16 -13.07 -1.39
CA SER A 227 11.94 -14.34 -0.70
C SER A 227 12.19 -14.18 0.79
N GLY A 228 11.43 -14.92 1.60
CA GLY A 228 11.61 -15.02 3.04
C GLY A 228 11.70 -16.48 3.46
N VAL A 229 12.70 -16.82 4.27
CA VAL A 229 12.88 -18.14 4.86
C VAL A 229 12.97 -18.00 6.38
N ILE A 230 12.37 -18.92 7.12
CA ILE A 230 12.59 -19.02 8.57
C ILE A 230 13.54 -20.19 8.82
N ASN A 231 14.71 -19.87 9.37
CA ASN A 231 15.77 -20.82 9.71
C ASN A 231 15.88 -20.98 11.24
N GLU A 232 16.83 -21.81 11.71
CA GLU A 232 17.09 -22.01 13.15
C GLU A 232 17.37 -20.69 13.90
N ASP A 233 17.95 -19.70 13.20
CA ASP A 233 18.27 -18.39 13.75
C ASP A 233 17.11 -17.37 13.64
N GLY A 234 16.01 -17.70 12.95
CA GLY A 234 14.86 -16.82 12.75
C GLY A 234 14.59 -16.43 11.29
N ALA A 235 13.95 -15.29 11.07
CA ALA A 235 13.60 -14.79 9.73
C ALA A 235 14.84 -14.33 8.93
N ASP A 236 14.92 -14.75 7.67
CA ASP A 236 15.88 -14.28 6.67
C ASP A 236 15.13 -13.81 5.42
N ILE A 237 15.33 -12.56 5.02
CA ILE A 237 14.64 -11.92 3.90
C ILE A 237 15.66 -11.48 2.86
N GLN A 238 15.40 -11.85 1.60
CA GLN A 238 16.27 -11.54 0.48
C GLN A 238 15.47 -10.87 -0.64
N LEU A 239 16.01 -9.78 -1.18
CA LEU A 239 15.57 -9.22 -2.45
C LEU A 239 16.20 -10.02 -3.60
N LEU A 240 15.37 -10.65 -4.43
CA LEU A 240 15.82 -11.46 -5.57
C LEU A 240 16.02 -10.61 -6.83
N TYR A 241 15.04 -9.75 -7.13
CA TYR A 241 15.04 -8.96 -8.37
C TYR A 241 14.61 -7.52 -8.11
N GLU A 242 15.50 -6.57 -8.40
CA GLU A 242 15.20 -5.14 -8.36
C GLU A 242 14.40 -4.73 -9.60
N THR A 243 13.19 -4.19 -9.40
CA THR A 243 12.21 -3.80 -10.44
C THR A 243 12.30 -4.62 -11.74
N PRO A 244 11.63 -5.78 -11.77
CA PRO A 244 10.48 -5.84 -12.67
C PRO A 244 9.16 -6.32 -12.06
N GLY A 245 8.87 -6.23 -10.75
CA GLY A 245 7.60 -6.70 -10.17
C GLY A 245 6.89 -5.68 -9.25
N ASN A 246 5.55 -5.64 -9.29
CA ASN A 246 4.72 -4.73 -8.46
C ASN A 246 3.43 -5.39 -7.89
N PHE A 247 3.05 -6.56 -8.40
CA PHE A 247 1.70 -7.11 -8.32
C PHE A 247 1.75 -8.63 -8.06
N GLY A 248 0.91 -9.46 -8.66
CA GLY A 248 0.87 -10.92 -8.48
C GLY A 248 2.21 -11.63 -8.64
N VAL A 249 2.35 -12.76 -7.95
CA VAL A 249 3.48 -13.68 -8.06
C VAL A 249 2.96 -15.12 -8.04
N ALA A 250 3.59 -16.00 -8.81
CA ALA A 250 3.25 -17.41 -8.83
C ALA A 250 4.48 -18.28 -9.13
N LEU A 251 4.51 -19.51 -8.60
CA LEU A 251 5.69 -20.38 -8.65
C LEU A 251 5.51 -21.60 -9.59
N ASP A 252 6.51 -21.89 -10.43
CA ASP A 252 6.69 -23.21 -11.06
C ASP A 252 7.93 -23.87 -10.45
N ARG A 253 7.72 -24.61 -9.37
CA ARG A 253 8.82 -25.13 -8.56
C ARG A 253 9.54 -26.31 -9.18
N GLU A 254 8.81 -27.14 -9.92
CA GLU A 254 9.42 -28.25 -10.64
C GLU A 254 10.43 -27.73 -11.68
N ALA A 255 10.11 -26.61 -12.33
CA ALA A 255 11.03 -25.93 -13.23
C ALA A 255 12.04 -25.00 -12.53
N GLY A 256 11.85 -24.71 -11.23
CA GLY A 256 12.65 -23.74 -10.48
C GLY A 256 12.47 -22.32 -11.00
N MET A 257 11.24 -21.93 -11.35
CA MET A 257 10.91 -20.64 -11.94
C MET A 257 9.89 -19.87 -11.09
N ILE A 258 10.03 -18.55 -11.07
CA ILE A 258 9.08 -17.60 -10.51
C ILE A 258 8.51 -16.73 -11.62
N TYR A 259 7.21 -16.51 -11.56
CA TYR A 259 6.43 -15.68 -12.46
C TYR A 259 5.84 -14.54 -11.68
N TRP A 260 5.77 -13.35 -12.26
CA TRP A 260 5.14 -12.24 -11.56
C TRP A 260 4.65 -11.18 -12.54
N SER A 261 3.67 -10.41 -12.09
CA SER A 261 3.12 -9.30 -12.82
C SER A 261 3.69 -7.95 -12.34
N SER A 262 3.68 -7.00 -13.26
CA SER A 262 4.16 -5.64 -13.06
C SER A 262 3.31 -4.68 -13.88
N THR A 263 3.62 -3.38 -13.84
CA THR A 263 2.80 -2.29 -14.39
C THR A 263 2.02 -2.69 -15.64
N ASN A 264 2.68 -3.18 -16.69
CA ASN A 264 2.01 -3.66 -17.91
C ASN A 264 2.69 -4.91 -18.51
N LYS A 265 3.31 -5.73 -17.67
CA LYS A 265 4.14 -6.87 -18.10
C LYS A 265 3.98 -8.07 -17.20
N ILE A 266 4.15 -9.25 -17.79
CA ILE A 266 4.37 -10.50 -17.06
C ILE A 266 5.82 -10.92 -17.27
N TYR A 267 6.48 -11.27 -16.17
CA TYR A 267 7.86 -11.69 -16.16
C TYR A 267 7.99 -13.14 -15.70
N ARG A 268 9.13 -13.73 -16.04
CA ARG A 268 9.59 -15.01 -15.53
C ARG A 268 11.09 -14.98 -15.27
N ALA A 269 11.55 -15.60 -14.19
CA ALA A 269 12.97 -15.77 -13.89
C ALA A 269 13.22 -17.03 -13.03
N PRO A 270 14.48 -17.44 -12.84
CA PRO A 270 14.84 -18.47 -11.85
C PRO A 270 14.31 -18.14 -10.45
N LEU A 271 13.82 -19.15 -9.74
CA LEU A 271 13.26 -19.00 -8.39
C LEU A 271 14.33 -18.65 -7.33
N ASP A 272 15.59 -18.95 -7.61
CA ASP A 272 16.73 -18.74 -6.72
C ASP A 272 17.34 -17.32 -6.81
N GLY A 273 16.71 -16.42 -7.57
CA GLY A 273 17.21 -15.05 -7.77
C GLY A 273 18.36 -14.93 -8.76
N THR A 274 18.77 -16.02 -9.42
CA THR A 274 19.84 -15.97 -10.43
C THR A 274 19.32 -15.51 -11.79
N GLY A 275 20.23 -15.16 -12.70
CA GLY A 275 19.86 -14.80 -14.08
C GLY A 275 19.24 -13.41 -14.22
N THR A 276 18.56 -13.19 -15.35
CA THR A 276 17.89 -11.92 -15.66
C THR A 276 16.43 -12.20 -15.99
N PRO A 277 15.47 -11.42 -15.44
CA PRO A 277 14.06 -11.58 -15.76
C PRO A 277 13.75 -11.47 -17.25
N GLU A 278 13.00 -12.44 -17.75
CA GLU A 278 12.45 -12.49 -19.10
C GLU A 278 11.05 -11.86 -19.12
N VAL A 279 10.75 -11.06 -20.14
CA VAL A 279 9.40 -10.54 -20.40
C VAL A 279 8.65 -11.58 -21.24
N LEU A 280 7.56 -12.13 -20.69
CA LEU A 280 6.70 -13.07 -21.43
C LEU A 280 5.61 -12.35 -22.22
N PHE A 281 5.00 -11.34 -21.60
CA PHE A 281 3.93 -10.55 -22.20
C PHE A 281 4.08 -9.08 -21.78
N GLU A 282 3.62 -8.16 -22.62
CA GLU A 282 3.70 -6.73 -22.40
C GLU A 282 2.44 -5.97 -22.83
N GLY A 283 2.45 -4.64 -22.77
CA GLY A 283 1.27 -3.84 -23.09
C GLY A 283 0.74 -4.03 -24.52
N ALA A 284 1.58 -4.46 -25.47
CA ALA A 284 1.15 -4.81 -26.82
C ALA A 284 0.21 -6.03 -26.85
N ASP A 285 0.25 -6.88 -25.82
CA ASP A 285 -0.61 -8.05 -25.64
C ASP A 285 -1.93 -7.72 -24.94
N GLY A 286 -2.18 -6.44 -24.66
CA GLY A 286 -3.41 -5.96 -23.99
C GLY A 286 -3.32 -5.87 -22.47
N LEU A 287 -2.12 -6.00 -21.90
CA LEU A 287 -1.85 -5.77 -20.47
C LEU A 287 -1.82 -4.27 -20.16
N GLU A 288 -2.53 -3.85 -19.12
CA GLU A 288 -2.50 -2.45 -18.65
C GLU A 288 -2.17 -2.35 -17.17
N THR A 289 -2.79 -3.17 -16.33
CA THR A 289 -2.48 -3.31 -14.90
C THR A 289 -2.82 -4.74 -14.46
N PRO A 290 -1.94 -5.71 -14.74
CA PRO A 290 -2.12 -7.08 -14.30
C PRO A 290 -1.88 -7.18 -12.79
N TYR A 291 -2.96 -7.14 -12.00
CA TYR A 291 -2.90 -7.17 -10.54
C TYR A 291 -2.46 -8.52 -10.01
N ASP A 292 -2.93 -9.61 -10.58
CA ASP A 292 -2.61 -10.94 -10.06
C ASP A 292 -2.43 -11.99 -11.16
N ILE A 293 -1.72 -13.07 -10.85
CA ILE A 293 -1.35 -14.14 -11.78
C ILE A 293 -1.39 -15.51 -11.11
N VAL A 294 -1.95 -16.50 -11.79
CA VAL A 294 -1.88 -17.91 -11.38
C VAL A 294 -1.47 -18.82 -12.53
N LEU A 295 -0.87 -19.95 -12.19
CA LEU A 295 -0.28 -20.89 -13.15
C LEU A 295 -1.06 -22.20 -13.20
N ASP A 296 -1.36 -22.64 -14.40
CA ASP A 296 -1.77 -24.01 -14.68
C ASP A 296 -0.55 -24.79 -15.19
N LEU A 297 0.15 -25.40 -14.24
CA LEU A 297 1.39 -26.14 -14.50
C LEU A 297 1.15 -27.39 -15.38
N GLU A 298 -0.04 -27.99 -15.32
CA GLU A 298 -0.39 -29.18 -16.09
C GLU A 298 -0.59 -28.83 -17.57
N ASN A 299 -1.36 -27.77 -17.85
CA ASN A 299 -1.68 -27.35 -19.21
C ASN A 299 -0.71 -26.30 -19.77
N LYS A 300 0.30 -25.89 -19.00
CA LYS A 300 1.31 -24.87 -19.35
C LYS A 300 0.70 -23.53 -19.74
N ARG A 301 -0.34 -23.13 -19.02
CA ARG A 301 -1.03 -21.84 -19.18
C ARG A 301 -0.87 -20.97 -17.94
N LEU A 302 -0.99 -19.66 -18.13
CA LEU A 302 -1.12 -18.70 -17.04
C LEU A 302 -2.42 -17.91 -17.21
N PHE A 303 -2.96 -17.44 -16.08
CA PHE A 303 -4.16 -16.61 -16.03
C PHE A 303 -3.86 -15.34 -15.25
N VAL A 304 -4.45 -14.22 -15.67
CA VAL A 304 -4.12 -12.89 -15.13
C VAL A 304 -5.39 -12.08 -14.90
N ALA A 305 -5.51 -11.49 -13.71
CA ALA A 305 -6.48 -10.44 -13.43
C ALA A 305 -5.94 -9.09 -13.94
N ASN A 306 -6.44 -8.63 -15.09
CA ASN A 306 -5.96 -7.41 -15.74
C ASN A 306 -6.99 -6.28 -15.63
N PHE A 307 -6.68 -5.34 -14.74
CA PHE A 307 -7.39 -4.07 -14.67
C PHE A 307 -7.00 -3.20 -15.87
N THR A 308 -8.00 -2.50 -16.43
CA THR A 308 -7.76 -1.48 -17.47
C THR A 308 -8.58 -0.24 -17.12
N GLY A 309 -8.08 0.95 -17.48
CA GLY A 309 -8.81 2.20 -17.30
C GLY A 309 -9.94 2.42 -18.32
N GLY A 310 -10.18 1.46 -19.22
CA GLY A 310 -11.18 1.55 -20.29
C GLY A 310 -12.57 1.02 -19.90
N ASP A 311 -13.42 0.83 -20.91
CA ASP A 311 -14.82 0.38 -20.74
C ASP A 311 -14.95 -1.07 -20.24
N TYR A 312 -13.86 -1.83 -20.19
CA TYR A 312 -13.85 -3.24 -19.79
C TYR A 312 -12.58 -3.61 -19.05
N GLN A 313 -12.71 -4.50 -18.08
CA GLN A 313 -11.59 -5.18 -17.43
C GLN A 313 -11.59 -6.66 -17.83
N TYR A 314 -10.47 -7.36 -17.64
CA TYR A 314 -10.31 -8.68 -18.23
C TYR A 314 -9.70 -9.69 -17.29
N ILE A 315 -10.26 -10.90 -17.32
CA ILE A 315 -9.49 -12.10 -16.99
C ILE A 315 -8.84 -12.56 -18.28
N MET A 316 -7.51 -12.58 -18.30
CA MET A 316 -6.72 -12.91 -19.46
C MET A 316 -6.02 -14.25 -19.28
N ALA A 317 -5.62 -14.87 -20.38
CA ALA A 317 -4.84 -16.09 -20.35
C ALA A 317 -3.76 -16.11 -21.44
N GLY A 318 -2.64 -16.75 -21.15
CA GLY A 318 -1.53 -16.91 -22.07
C GLY A 318 -0.77 -18.22 -21.84
N ASN A 319 0.23 -18.49 -22.68
CA ASN A 319 1.14 -19.62 -22.48
C ASN A 319 2.22 -19.25 -21.45
N MET A 320 2.59 -20.20 -20.58
CA MET A 320 3.63 -20.00 -19.55
C MET A 320 5.03 -19.77 -20.12
N ASP A 321 5.24 -20.01 -21.41
CA ASP A 321 6.49 -19.76 -22.10
C ASP A 321 6.51 -18.44 -22.88
N GLY A 322 5.44 -17.63 -22.79
CA GLY A 322 5.31 -16.35 -23.49
C GLY A 322 5.03 -16.48 -24.99
N THR A 323 4.82 -17.69 -25.52
CA THR A 323 4.51 -17.85 -26.93
C THR A 323 3.05 -17.47 -27.22
N GLY A 324 2.79 -16.94 -28.42
CA GLY A 324 1.44 -16.56 -28.84
C GLY A 324 1.02 -15.18 -28.33
N THR A 325 -0.29 -14.95 -28.24
CA THR A 325 -0.89 -13.72 -27.71
C THR A 325 -1.74 -14.05 -26.49
N MET A 326 -1.99 -13.06 -25.64
CA MET A 326 -2.92 -13.22 -24.53
C MET A 326 -4.38 -13.17 -25.01
N ASP A 327 -5.17 -14.16 -24.58
CA ASP A 327 -6.61 -14.25 -24.83
C ASP A 327 -7.40 -13.53 -23.73
N LYS A 328 -8.47 -12.84 -24.11
CA LYS A 328 -9.44 -12.25 -23.17
C LYS A 328 -10.54 -13.27 -22.89
N LEU A 329 -10.42 -14.00 -21.79
CA LEU A 329 -11.38 -15.05 -21.42
C LEU A 329 -12.71 -14.49 -20.94
N TYR A 330 -12.65 -13.42 -20.14
CA TYR A 330 -13.81 -12.71 -19.64
C TYR A 330 -13.62 -11.22 -19.89
N ALA A 331 -14.66 -10.56 -20.42
CA ALA A 331 -14.72 -9.12 -20.61
C ALA A 331 -15.75 -8.54 -19.64
N LEU A 332 -15.28 -7.85 -18.60
CA LEU A 332 -16.06 -7.39 -17.48
C LEU A 332 -16.39 -5.90 -17.70
N PRO A 333 -17.64 -5.54 -18.02
CA PRO A 333 -17.99 -4.16 -18.34
C PRO A 333 -17.70 -3.23 -17.15
N ALA A 334 -17.08 -2.08 -17.42
CA ALA A 334 -17.02 -1.01 -16.45
C ALA A 334 -18.43 -0.47 -16.19
N ASP A 335 -18.76 -0.29 -14.91
CA ASP A 335 -20.00 0.34 -14.48
C ASP A 335 -19.70 1.82 -14.20
N PRO A 336 -20.25 2.75 -15.00
CA PRO A 336 -19.97 4.17 -14.85
C PRO A 336 -20.48 4.78 -13.53
N SER A 337 -21.31 4.07 -12.76
CA SER A 337 -21.84 4.54 -11.48
C SER A 337 -20.90 4.29 -10.28
N ASN A 338 -20.03 3.29 -10.38
CA ASN A 338 -19.06 2.93 -9.32
C ASN A 338 -17.62 2.78 -9.85
N GLY A 339 -17.35 3.05 -11.12
CA GLY A 339 -16.02 2.88 -11.73
C GLY A 339 -15.74 1.46 -12.26
N GLY A 340 -16.74 0.58 -12.24
CA GLY A 340 -16.63 -0.80 -12.70
C GLY A 340 -15.98 -1.76 -11.72
N PRO A 341 -15.98 -3.06 -12.04
CA PRO A 341 -15.43 -4.07 -11.16
C PRO A 341 -13.91 -4.00 -11.20
N LEU A 342 -13.24 -3.42 -10.21
CA LEU A 342 -11.78 -3.51 -10.09
C LEU A 342 -11.36 -4.97 -9.85
N VAL A 343 -10.93 -5.69 -10.90
CA VAL A 343 -10.40 -7.05 -10.75
C VAL A 343 -9.04 -6.99 -10.09
N VAL A 344 -8.85 -7.77 -9.02
CA VAL A 344 -7.62 -7.75 -8.24
C VAL A 344 -7.01 -9.14 -8.15
N GLY A 345 -7.52 -10.00 -7.28
CA GLY A 345 -7.01 -11.36 -7.08
C GLY A 345 -7.61 -12.37 -8.05
N ILE A 346 -6.86 -13.42 -8.35
CA ILE A 346 -7.29 -14.55 -9.17
C ILE A 346 -6.74 -15.85 -8.58
N GLU A 347 -7.55 -16.91 -8.59
CA GLU A 347 -7.16 -18.22 -8.08
C GLU A 347 -7.62 -19.35 -9.02
N LEU A 348 -6.82 -20.42 -9.11
CA LEU A 348 -7.06 -21.55 -10.00
C LEU A 348 -7.40 -22.82 -9.21
N GLU A 349 -8.58 -23.38 -9.47
CA GLU A 349 -8.89 -24.75 -9.05
C GLU A 349 -8.61 -25.73 -10.20
N VAL A 350 -7.39 -26.28 -10.21
CA VAL A 350 -6.90 -27.20 -11.26
C VAL A 350 -7.82 -28.40 -11.44
N ALA A 351 -8.26 -29.03 -10.33
CA ALA A 351 -9.02 -30.28 -10.37
C ALA A 351 -10.38 -30.19 -11.09
N ASN A 352 -10.93 -28.99 -11.26
CA ASN A 352 -12.27 -28.78 -11.82
C ASN A 352 -12.30 -27.76 -12.98
N ASP A 353 -11.15 -27.35 -13.52
CA ASP A 353 -11.04 -26.39 -14.62
C ASP A 353 -11.76 -25.05 -14.34
N LYS A 354 -11.65 -24.56 -13.10
CA LYS A 354 -12.31 -23.33 -12.66
C LYS A 354 -11.33 -22.25 -12.25
N LEU A 355 -11.71 -21.01 -12.55
CA LEU A 355 -11.08 -19.80 -12.07
C LEU A 355 -12.00 -19.11 -11.07
N TYR A 356 -11.40 -18.48 -10.08
CA TYR A 356 -12.05 -17.61 -9.13
C TYR A 356 -11.36 -16.25 -9.18
N TRP A 357 -12.10 -15.16 -9.08
CA TRP A 357 -11.51 -13.83 -8.98
C TRP A 357 -12.32 -12.92 -8.08
N THR A 358 -11.65 -11.90 -7.57
CA THR A 358 -12.29 -10.82 -6.82
C THR A 358 -12.53 -9.62 -7.71
N GLU A 359 -13.57 -8.88 -7.37
CA GLU A 359 -13.85 -7.58 -7.93
C GLU A 359 -14.04 -6.60 -6.78
N ALA A 360 -12.96 -5.90 -6.40
CA ALA A 360 -12.90 -5.11 -5.18
C ALA A 360 -13.97 -4.01 -5.15
N VAL A 361 -14.07 -3.20 -6.20
CA VAL A 361 -15.07 -2.12 -6.32
C VAL A 361 -16.44 -2.64 -6.74
N GLY A 362 -16.49 -3.80 -7.42
CA GLY A 362 -17.73 -4.49 -7.70
C GLY A 362 -18.35 -5.14 -6.46
N THR A 363 -17.56 -5.31 -5.39
CA THR A 363 -17.89 -6.06 -4.17
C THR A 363 -18.38 -7.47 -4.51
N ARG A 364 -17.61 -8.22 -5.31
CA ARG A 364 -17.98 -9.58 -5.73
C ARG A 364 -16.81 -10.55 -5.65
N VAL A 365 -17.13 -11.81 -5.37
CA VAL A 365 -16.27 -12.97 -5.66
C VAL A 365 -16.97 -13.79 -6.72
N VAL A 366 -16.26 -14.08 -7.80
CA VAL A 366 -16.84 -14.63 -9.02
C VAL A 366 -16.09 -15.90 -9.41
N GLN A 367 -16.82 -16.86 -9.97
CA GLN A 367 -16.31 -18.12 -10.50
C GLN A 367 -16.55 -18.17 -12.01
N GLY A 368 -15.56 -18.68 -12.75
CA GLY A 368 -15.63 -18.95 -14.18
C GLY A 368 -14.91 -20.24 -14.54
N SER A 369 -14.92 -20.58 -15.83
CA SER A 369 -14.15 -21.69 -16.39
C SER A 369 -12.83 -21.17 -16.96
N VAL A 370 -11.77 -21.97 -16.86
CA VAL A 370 -10.47 -21.73 -17.53
C VAL A 370 -10.57 -21.62 -19.08
N ASN A 371 -11.70 -22.06 -19.64
CA ASN A 371 -11.99 -22.06 -21.07
C ASN A 371 -12.86 -20.85 -21.53
N GLY A 372 -13.29 -19.98 -20.60
CA GLY A 372 -14.09 -18.80 -20.90
C GLY A 372 -15.58 -19.06 -21.18
N GLU A 373 -16.27 -18.04 -21.73
CA GLU A 373 -17.74 -17.90 -21.70
C GLU A 373 -18.57 -18.80 -22.63
N ALA A 374 -18.00 -19.73 -23.39
CA ALA A 374 -18.75 -20.40 -24.47
C ALA A 374 -19.90 -21.33 -24.02
N SER A 375 -20.01 -21.66 -22.72
CA SER A 375 -21.11 -22.51 -22.20
C SER A 375 -21.53 -22.33 -20.73
N GLN A 376 -20.77 -21.59 -19.92
CA GLN A 376 -21.12 -21.22 -18.53
C GLN A 376 -20.83 -19.74 -18.31
N ALA A 377 -21.86 -18.96 -17.98
CA ALA A 377 -21.68 -17.58 -17.55
C ALA A 377 -20.89 -17.56 -16.23
N ALA A 378 -20.05 -16.54 -16.05
CA ALA A 378 -19.41 -16.30 -14.77
C ALA A 378 -20.48 -16.23 -13.65
N LYS A 379 -20.27 -16.98 -12.57
CA LYS A 379 -21.20 -17.11 -11.45
C LYS A 379 -20.69 -16.27 -10.29
N VAL A 380 -21.49 -15.30 -9.84
CA VAL A 380 -21.22 -14.59 -8.58
C VAL A 380 -21.46 -15.58 -7.42
N LEU A 381 -20.43 -15.81 -6.61
CA LEU A 381 -20.50 -16.66 -5.42
C LEU A 381 -20.90 -15.85 -4.19
N PHE A 382 -20.24 -14.72 -4.00
CA PHE A 382 -20.46 -13.82 -2.87
C PHE A 382 -20.48 -12.38 -3.34
N ASP A 383 -21.24 -11.54 -2.64
CA ASP A 383 -21.42 -10.13 -2.94
C ASP A 383 -21.65 -9.29 -1.66
N ALA A 384 -21.98 -8.01 -1.82
CA ALA A 384 -22.27 -7.11 -0.71
C ALA A 384 -23.36 -7.61 0.26
N SER A 385 -24.30 -8.45 -0.20
CA SER A 385 -25.33 -9.03 0.68
C SER A 385 -24.77 -10.04 1.68
N HIS A 386 -23.55 -10.53 1.45
CA HIS A 386 -22.81 -11.44 2.32
C HIS A 386 -21.89 -10.69 3.30
N GLY A 387 -21.93 -9.36 3.31
CA GLY A 387 -21.09 -8.53 4.17
C GLY A 387 -19.70 -8.21 3.58
N LEU A 388 -19.45 -8.60 2.33
CA LEU A 388 -18.27 -8.16 1.59
C LEU A 388 -18.34 -6.65 1.34
N LYS A 389 -17.17 -6.04 1.21
CA LYS A 389 -17.03 -4.64 0.86
C LYS A 389 -15.98 -4.41 -0.22
N TYR A 390 -14.74 -4.81 0.04
CA TYR A 390 -13.63 -4.71 -0.91
C TYR A 390 -12.82 -6.00 -0.91
N PRO A 391 -13.32 -7.09 -1.53
CA PRO A 391 -12.57 -8.32 -1.66
C PRO A 391 -11.31 -8.11 -2.53
N VAL A 392 -10.14 -8.58 -2.09
CA VAL A 392 -8.84 -8.35 -2.76
C VAL A 392 -8.19 -9.66 -3.19
N GLY A 393 -7.58 -10.40 -2.29
CA GLY A 393 -7.00 -11.72 -2.54
C GLY A 393 -7.96 -12.85 -2.19
N LEU A 394 -7.69 -14.02 -2.71
CA LEU A 394 -8.49 -15.22 -2.47
C LEU A 394 -7.64 -16.48 -2.64
N ALA A 395 -7.95 -17.51 -1.85
CA ALA A 395 -7.36 -18.84 -1.99
C ALA A 395 -8.45 -19.92 -1.84
N VAL A 396 -8.23 -21.09 -2.45
CA VAL A 396 -9.23 -22.17 -2.49
C VAL A 396 -8.71 -23.45 -1.87
N ASP A 397 -9.58 -24.12 -1.10
CA ASP A 397 -9.40 -25.49 -0.64
C ASP A 397 -10.49 -26.33 -1.29
N SER A 398 -10.14 -26.90 -2.45
CA SER A 398 -11.05 -27.70 -3.26
C SER A 398 -11.47 -28.98 -2.54
N GLU A 399 -10.56 -29.61 -1.79
CA GLU A 399 -10.82 -30.88 -1.10
C GLU A 399 -11.90 -30.74 -0.02
N ASN A 400 -11.92 -29.60 0.69
CA ASN A 400 -12.89 -29.33 1.75
C ASN A 400 -14.00 -28.35 1.35
N ASN A 401 -14.11 -28.00 0.06
CA ASN A 401 -15.10 -27.06 -0.48
C ASN A 401 -15.07 -25.69 0.24
N LYS A 402 -13.87 -25.13 0.45
CA LYS A 402 -13.69 -23.82 1.08
C LYS A 402 -13.04 -22.81 0.14
N ILE A 403 -13.37 -21.55 0.36
CA ILE A 403 -12.71 -20.39 -0.24
C ILE A 403 -12.43 -19.37 0.86
N TYR A 404 -11.21 -18.83 0.85
CA TYR A 404 -10.72 -17.81 1.77
C TYR A 404 -10.59 -16.50 1.00
N ILE A 405 -11.00 -15.39 1.60
CA ILE A 405 -11.09 -14.09 0.91
C ILE A 405 -10.60 -13.00 1.86
N THR A 406 -9.62 -12.21 1.44
CA THR A 406 -9.28 -10.97 2.13
C THR A 406 -10.24 -9.86 1.70
N ASP A 407 -10.78 -9.13 2.66
CA ASP A 407 -11.61 -7.95 2.45
C ASP A 407 -10.94 -6.74 3.11
N ALA A 408 -10.32 -5.92 2.27
CA ALA A 408 -9.38 -4.89 2.68
C ALA A 408 -10.02 -3.50 2.66
N THR A 409 -11.11 -3.33 3.41
CA THR A 409 -11.86 -2.07 3.42
C THR A 409 -11.01 -0.85 3.76
N SER A 410 -10.02 -0.99 4.65
CA SER A 410 -9.15 0.10 5.06
C SER A 410 -8.19 0.58 3.97
N LEU A 411 -7.89 -0.24 2.94
CA LEU A 411 -7.13 0.18 1.78
C LEU A 411 -7.89 1.18 0.90
N PHE A 412 -9.21 1.03 0.83
CA PHE A 412 -10.06 1.83 -0.07
C PHE A 412 -10.72 3.01 0.65
N GLU A 413 -11.13 2.85 1.90
CA GLU A 413 -11.83 3.91 2.65
C GLU A 413 -10.94 4.64 3.67
N GLY A 414 -9.81 4.04 4.06
CA GLY A 414 -8.95 4.56 5.12
C GLY A 414 -9.59 4.59 6.51
N GLY A 415 -8.90 5.22 7.45
CA GLY A 415 -9.44 5.50 8.79
C GLY A 415 -9.65 4.26 9.66
N THR A 416 -10.84 4.14 10.27
CA THR A 416 -11.22 3.08 11.23
C THR A 416 -11.99 1.93 10.58
N ALA A 417 -11.92 1.81 9.26
CA ALA A 417 -12.47 0.70 8.52
C ALA A 417 -11.95 -0.64 9.05
N VAL A 418 -12.84 -1.64 9.10
CA VAL A 418 -12.52 -2.96 9.63
C VAL A 418 -12.29 -3.91 8.48
N ASP A 419 -11.06 -4.41 8.38
CA ASP A 419 -10.69 -5.45 7.42
C ASP A 419 -11.12 -6.83 7.91
N ASN A 420 -11.33 -7.76 6.98
CA ASN A 420 -11.74 -9.13 7.32
C ASN A 420 -11.00 -10.17 6.49
N LEU A 421 -10.71 -11.32 7.09
CA LEU A 421 -10.41 -12.57 6.38
C LEU A 421 -11.65 -13.46 6.52
N TYR A 422 -12.32 -13.70 5.41
CA TYR A 422 -13.51 -14.51 5.36
C TYR A 422 -13.21 -15.92 4.87
N MET A 423 -14.00 -16.88 5.34
CA MET A 423 -14.11 -18.23 4.80
C MET A 423 -15.56 -18.47 4.37
N GLY A 424 -15.74 -19.02 3.17
CA GLY A 424 -17.03 -19.42 2.62
C GLY A 424 -17.00 -20.83 2.04
N SER A 425 -18.14 -21.28 1.52
CA SER A 425 -18.20 -22.51 0.70
C SER A 425 -17.74 -22.19 -0.73
N LEU A 426 -16.88 -23.02 -1.30
CA LEU A 426 -16.33 -22.83 -2.65
C LEU A 426 -17.42 -22.84 -3.75
N ASP A 427 -18.55 -23.49 -3.50
CA ASP A 427 -19.73 -23.47 -4.37
C ASP A 427 -20.62 -22.22 -4.22
N GLY A 428 -20.26 -21.29 -3.33
CA GLY A 428 -21.02 -20.06 -3.04
C GLY A 428 -22.25 -20.27 -2.17
N SER A 429 -22.43 -21.45 -1.56
CA SER A 429 -23.55 -21.70 -0.67
C SER A 429 -23.30 -21.18 0.76
N GLY A 430 -24.35 -20.68 1.40
CA GLY A 430 -24.31 -20.26 2.80
C GLY A 430 -23.82 -18.82 3.00
N SER A 431 -23.21 -18.57 4.15
CA SER A 431 -22.71 -17.23 4.54
C SER A 431 -21.20 -17.27 4.72
N LEU A 432 -20.58 -16.10 4.64
CA LEU A 432 -19.17 -15.93 4.99
C LEU A 432 -19.01 -15.91 6.51
N ALA A 433 -18.02 -16.64 7.01
CA ALA A 433 -17.57 -16.62 8.39
C ALA A 433 -16.21 -15.90 8.48
N LYS A 434 -16.00 -15.12 9.53
CA LYS A 434 -14.68 -14.53 9.79
C LYS A 434 -13.74 -15.61 10.31
N VAL A 435 -12.54 -15.71 9.74
CA VAL A 435 -11.50 -16.64 10.18
C VAL A 435 -10.88 -16.14 11.49
N ILE A 436 -10.53 -14.85 11.53
CA ILE A 436 -9.88 -14.22 12.69
C ILE A 436 -10.69 -13.04 13.22
N ALA A 437 -10.46 -12.69 14.49
CA ALA A 437 -11.18 -11.61 15.17
C ALA A 437 -10.57 -10.23 14.83
N PRO A 438 -11.38 -9.16 14.75
CA PRO A 438 -10.85 -7.80 14.60
C PRO A 438 -9.98 -7.40 15.79
N GLY A 439 -8.75 -6.95 15.54
CA GLY A 439 -7.82 -6.42 16.56
C GLY A 439 -6.49 -7.15 16.70
N ASP A 440 -6.32 -8.31 16.09
CA ASP A 440 -5.12 -9.16 16.22
C ASP A 440 -3.99 -8.81 15.22
N ASN A 441 -3.59 -7.53 15.13
CA ASN A 441 -2.60 -7.05 14.13
C ASN A 441 -3.00 -7.31 12.66
N PHE A 442 -4.30 -7.45 12.42
CA PHE A 442 -4.88 -7.74 11.10
C PHE A 442 -5.32 -6.45 10.38
N ASN A 443 -4.35 -5.68 9.90
CA ASN A 443 -4.61 -4.43 9.18
C ASN A 443 -4.20 -4.58 7.71
N LYS A 444 -5.04 -4.11 6.78
CA LYS A 444 -4.81 -4.10 5.34
C LYS A 444 -4.35 -5.46 4.77
N PRO A 445 -5.07 -6.56 5.05
CA PRO A 445 -4.80 -7.83 4.41
C PRO A 445 -4.95 -7.65 2.90
N PHE A 446 -3.93 -7.98 2.13
CA PHE A 446 -3.97 -7.81 0.69
C PHE A 446 -4.28 -9.15 0.03
N ASP A 447 -3.45 -10.14 0.33
CA ASP A 447 -3.54 -11.46 -0.30
C ASP A 447 -3.58 -12.58 0.75
N VAL A 448 -3.99 -13.79 0.35
CA VAL A 448 -4.14 -14.97 1.23
C VAL A 448 -3.71 -16.24 0.51
N GLU A 449 -3.00 -17.12 1.20
CA GLU A 449 -2.54 -18.42 0.69
C GLU A 449 -2.73 -19.53 1.72
N LEU A 450 -2.73 -20.79 1.29
CA LEU A 450 -3.07 -21.95 2.14
C LEU A 450 -1.97 -23.02 2.14
N ASP A 451 -1.49 -23.40 3.33
CA ASP A 451 -0.75 -24.67 3.50
C ASP A 451 -1.71 -25.72 4.08
N LEU A 452 -2.42 -26.42 3.19
CA LEU A 452 -3.42 -27.40 3.59
C LEU A 452 -2.84 -28.65 4.25
N GLU A 453 -1.62 -29.07 3.89
CA GLU A 453 -0.96 -30.23 4.52
C GLU A 453 -0.66 -29.95 5.99
N ASN A 454 -0.20 -28.74 6.30
CA ASN A 454 0.13 -28.35 7.66
C ASN A 454 -1.02 -27.66 8.40
N GLY A 455 -2.13 -27.36 7.71
CA GLY A 455 -3.35 -26.81 8.29
C GLY A 455 -3.23 -25.33 8.65
N TYR A 456 -2.62 -24.52 7.78
CA TYR A 456 -2.45 -23.09 7.99
C TYR A 456 -3.05 -22.23 6.87
N VAL A 457 -3.53 -21.05 7.27
CA VAL A 457 -3.86 -19.92 6.38
C VAL A 457 -2.81 -18.85 6.57
N PHE A 458 -2.27 -18.33 5.47
CA PHE A 458 -1.29 -17.24 5.44
C PHE A 458 -1.95 -16.01 4.85
N TRP A 459 -1.52 -14.83 5.27
CA TRP A 459 -1.87 -13.57 4.60
C TRP A 459 -0.72 -12.58 4.69
N ILE A 460 -0.72 -11.65 3.74
CA ILE A 460 0.22 -10.53 3.72
C ILE A 460 -0.52 -9.22 3.94
N THR A 461 0.09 -8.29 4.66
CA THR A 461 -0.47 -6.96 4.92
C THR A 461 0.21 -5.89 4.06
N SER A 462 -0.58 -5.07 3.37
CA SER A 462 -0.08 -3.96 2.55
C SER A 462 -0.02 -2.67 3.36
N GLU A 463 0.77 -2.69 4.42
CA GLU A 463 1.11 -1.50 5.20
C GLU A 463 2.32 -0.78 4.61
N ARG A 464 2.34 0.55 4.73
CA ARG A 464 3.36 1.38 4.08
C ARG A 464 4.77 1.14 4.62
N GLU A 465 4.89 0.98 5.93
CA GLU A 465 6.18 0.86 6.63
C GLU A 465 6.27 -0.36 7.55
N THR A 466 5.16 -1.11 7.70
CA THR A 466 5.05 -2.18 8.70
C THR A 466 4.31 -3.37 8.10
N GLY A 467 4.54 -3.67 6.82
CA GLY A 467 3.98 -4.85 6.19
C GLY A 467 4.42 -6.12 6.93
N GLN A 468 3.56 -7.12 6.95
CA GLN A 468 3.78 -8.38 7.65
C GLN A 468 3.29 -9.52 6.79
N VAL A 469 3.99 -10.66 6.86
CA VAL A 469 3.43 -11.95 6.48
C VAL A 469 3.09 -12.67 7.77
N MET A 470 1.85 -13.13 7.86
CA MET A 470 1.31 -13.76 9.06
C MET A 470 0.65 -15.07 8.69
N ARG A 471 0.45 -15.93 9.68
CA ARG A 471 -0.35 -17.14 9.52
C ARG A 471 -1.20 -17.44 10.75
N CYS A 472 -2.18 -18.31 10.59
CA CYS A 472 -2.94 -18.91 11.67
C CYS A 472 -3.35 -20.33 11.28
N LYS A 473 -3.83 -21.14 12.23
CA LYS A 473 -4.47 -22.42 11.91
C LYS A 473 -5.72 -22.21 11.06
N LEU A 474 -6.17 -23.23 10.32
CA LEU A 474 -7.40 -23.16 9.51
C LEU A 474 -8.66 -22.74 10.30
N ASP A 475 -8.67 -22.91 11.62
CA ASP A 475 -9.76 -22.48 12.51
C ASP A 475 -9.62 -21.04 13.04
N GLY A 476 -8.57 -20.32 12.63
CA GLY A 476 -8.26 -18.96 13.04
C GLY A 476 -7.48 -18.83 14.35
N SER A 477 -7.14 -19.93 15.02
CA SER A 477 -6.33 -19.92 16.23
C SER A 477 -4.83 -19.78 15.94
N ASP A 478 -4.05 -19.46 16.98
CA ASP A 478 -2.59 -19.39 16.94
C ASP A 478 -2.07 -18.47 15.82
N VAL A 479 -2.49 -17.20 15.86
CA VAL A 479 -1.99 -16.16 14.95
C VAL A 479 -0.51 -15.89 15.24
N GLU A 480 0.33 -16.02 14.21
CA GLU A 480 1.78 -15.85 14.27
C GLU A 480 2.24 -14.80 13.24
N VAL A 481 3.19 -13.95 13.63
CA VAL A 481 3.91 -13.06 12.70
C VAL A 481 5.15 -13.81 12.21
N LEU A 482 5.25 -14.05 10.90
CA LEU A 482 6.36 -14.79 10.30
C LEU A 482 7.48 -13.85 9.85
N PHE A 483 7.10 -12.83 9.10
CA PHE A 483 8.01 -11.83 8.58
C PHE A 483 7.43 -10.45 8.88
N ALA A 484 8.28 -9.54 9.33
CA ALA A 484 7.96 -8.14 9.58
C ALA A 484 9.22 -7.31 9.34
N GLY A 485 9.04 -6.09 8.85
CA GLY A 485 10.13 -5.17 8.61
C GLY A 485 9.90 -4.26 7.43
N ASP A 486 10.88 -3.40 7.20
CA ASP A 486 10.89 -2.53 6.03
C ASP A 486 10.84 -3.32 4.75
N GLU A 487 11.41 -4.50 4.63
CA GLU A 487 11.40 -5.26 3.37
C GLU A 487 9.99 -5.69 2.92
N LEU A 488 9.00 -5.57 3.79
CA LEU A 488 7.59 -5.85 3.52
C LEU A 488 6.73 -4.60 3.36
N GLY A 489 7.28 -3.41 3.53
CA GLY A 489 6.56 -2.17 3.24
C GLY A 489 6.03 -2.16 1.80
N GLY A 490 4.73 -1.94 1.63
CA GLY A 490 4.08 -1.98 0.33
C GLY A 490 4.13 -3.34 -0.37
N ALA A 491 4.32 -4.43 0.37
CA ALA A 491 4.08 -5.78 -0.15
C ALA A 491 2.61 -5.95 -0.54
N THR A 492 2.36 -6.75 -1.58
CA THR A 492 1.01 -6.90 -2.18
C THR A 492 0.59 -8.34 -2.27
N PHE A 493 1.09 -9.09 -3.24
CA PHE A 493 0.76 -10.50 -3.45
C PHE A 493 1.93 -11.39 -3.06
N PHE A 494 1.61 -12.62 -2.67
CA PHE A 494 2.61 -13.59 -2.27
C PHE A 494 2.19 -15.00 -2.68
N ASP A 495 3.17 -15.86 -2.90
CA ASP A 495 2.96 -17.29 -3.12
C ASP A 495 3.88 -18.07 -2.17
N LEU A 496 3.44 -19.26 -1.79
CA LEU A 496 4.11 -20.12 -0.84
C LEU A 496 4.89 -21.20 -1.58
N ASP A 497 6.13 -21.46 -1.13
CA ASP A 497 6.86 -22.67 -1.48
C ASP A 497 6.39 -23.88 -0.65
N ILE A 498 5.09 -24.18 -0.67
CA ILE A 498 4.44 -25.35 -0.04
C ILE A 498 4.61 -26.65 -0.84
N TYR A 499 5.48 -27.56 -0.37
CA TYR A 499 5.83 -28.93 -0.82
C TYR A 499 7.27 -29.12 -1.30
#